data_AF-A0A5S9M9I5-F1
#
_entry.id   AF-A0A5S9M9I5-F1
#
_cell.length_a   1.000
_cell.length_b   1.000
_cell.length_c   1.000
_cell.angle_alpha   90.00
_cell.angle_beta   90.00
_cell.angle_gamma   90.00
#
_symmetry.space_group_name_H-M   'P 1'
#
loop_
_entity.id
_entity.type
_entity.pdbx_description
1 polymer ?
#
loop_
_entity_poly.entity_id
_entity_poly.type
_entity_poly.pdbx_seq_one_letter_code
_entity_poly.pdbx_strand_id
1 'polypeptide(L)'
;MDLNQISIIGFIIALGILVDDAIVVNDNILRQMKKYESPLKGTIAGVKEVAGSILTSTLAVVFAFLPLVFLSGANGSFIRALPSVLVTTVLASMVISLTLVPVYQYTVNNRKRKNKNSQKEPGFLGKPLKRLADFYADRVLTNIVKRPLVIGLSGLLVATLFFTYFRHTI
;
A
#
# COMPACT_ATOMS: atom_id res chain seq x y z
N MET A 1 25.31 17.90 0.09
CA MET A 1 24.84 16.69 -0.64
C MET A 1 24.78 17.08 -2.10
N ASP A 2 25.16 16.18 -2.99
CA ASP A 2 25.11 16.47 -4.43
C ASP A 2 23.76 16.07 -5.02
N LEU A 3 23.42 16.62 -6.19
CA LEU A 3 22.20 16.29 -6.96
C LEU A 3 22.00 14.77 -7.14
N ASN A 4 23.11 14.03 -7.24
CA ASN A 4 23.11 12.57 -7.34
C ASN A 4 22.56 11.89 -6.07
N GLN A 5 22.92 12.39 -4.88
CA GLN A 5 22.50 11.78 -3.61
C GLN A 5 21.00 11.97 -3.35
N ILE A 6 20.44 13.14 -3.67
CA ILE A 6 18.99 13.38 -3.60
C ILE A 6 18.24 12.50 -4.60
N SER A 7 18.78 12.33 -5.80
CA SER A 7 18.17 11.46 -6.81
C SER A 7 18.13 9.99 -6.34
N ILE A 8 19.19 9.50 -5.69
CA ILE A 8 19.24 8.17 -5.09
C ILE A 8 18.19 8.04 -3.97
N ILE A 9 18.07 9.04 -3.08
CA ILE A 9 17.04 9.05 -2.03
C ILE A 9 15.64 9.04 -2.64
N GLY A 10 15.41 9.85 -3.67
CA GLY A 10 14.14 9.90 -4.40
C GLY A 10 13.79 8.55 -5.04
N PHE A 11 14.78 7.86 -5.61
CA PHE A 11 14.60 6.52 -6.15
C PHE A 11 14.25 5.48 -5.08
N ILE A 12 14.93 5.50 -3.92
CA ILE A 12 14.63 4.59 -2.80
C ILE A 12 13.19 4.78 -2.31
N ILE A 13 12.74 6.02 -2.12
CA ILE A 13 11.37 6.31 -1.72
C ILE A 13 10.39 5.86 -2.81
N ALA A 14 10.70 6.16 -4.06
CA ALA A 14 9.88 5.78 -5.21
C ALA A 14 9.64 4.27 -5.31
N LEU A 15 10.64 3.43 -5.00
CA LEU A 15 10.48 1.97 -4.99
C LEU A 15 9.42 1.49 -3.99
N GLY A 16 9.36 2.11 -2.81
CA GLY A 16 8.37 1.76 -1.78
C GLY A 16 6.95 2.11 -2.21
N ILE A 17 6.77 3.25 -2.88
CA ILE A 17 5.45 3.68 -3.34
C ILE A 17 5.02 2.92 -4.61
N LEU A 18 5.98 2.59 -5.49
CA LEU A 18 5.72 1.86 -6.74
C LEU A 18 5.03 0.50 -6.53
N VAL A 19 5.32 -0.18 -5.42
CA VAL A 19 4.74 -1.50 -5.14
C VAL A 19 3.36 -1.44 -4.50
N ASP A 20 2.94 -0.28 -3.98
CA ASP A 20 1.71 -0.14 -3.20
C ASP A 20 0.45 -0.45 -4.02
N ASP A 21 0.25 0.28 -5.13
CA ASP A 21 -0.94 0.10 -5.98
C ASP A 21 -1.02 -1.33 -6.54
N ALA A 22 0.12 -1.90 -6.94
CA ALA A 22 0.20 -3.24 -7.48
C ALA A 22 -0.21 -4.30 -6.44
N ILE A 23 0.22 -4.15 -5.18
CA ILE A 23 -0.17 -5.04 -4.08
C ILE A 23 -1.68 -4.94 -3.84
N VAL A 24 -2.23 -3.73 -3.77
CA VAL A 24 -3.67 -3.50 -3.52
C VAL A 24 -4.53 -4.12 -4.61
N VAL A 25 -4.22 -3.88 -5.89
CA VAL A 25 -4.97 -4.48 -7.01
C VAL A 25 -4.85 -6.00 -6.99
N ASN A 26 -3.64 -6.51 -6.78
CA ASN A 26 -3.36 -7.93 -6.77
C ASN A 26 -4.15 -8.68 -5.68
N ASP A 27 -4.12 -8.16 -4.45
CA ASP A 27 -4.85 -8.77 -3.33
C ASP A 27 -6.36 -8.70 -3.53
N ASN A 28 -6.85 -7.57 -4.06
CA ASN A 28 -8.28 -7.41 -4.34
C ASN A 28 -8.78 -8.38 -5.42
N ILE A 29 -8.02 -8.54 -6.51
CA ILE A 29 -8.30 -9.54 -7.54
C ILE A 29 -8.32 -10.94 -6.93
N LEU A 30 -7.32 -11.33 -6.14
CA LEU A 30 -7.26 -12.66 -5.53
C LEU A 30 -8.41 -12.90 -4.55
N ARG A 31 -8.79 -11.88 -3.76
CA ARG A 31 -9.94 -11.95 -2.85
C ARG A 31 -11.24 -12.13 -3.63
N GLN A 32 -11.43 -11.34 -4.68
CA GLN A 32 -12.67 -11.33 -5.45
C GLN A 32 -12.79 -12.57 -6.34
N MET A 33 -11.69 -13.08 -6.89
CA MET A 33 -11.65 -14.33 -7.66
C MET A 33 -12.11 -15.55 -6.87
N LYS A 34 -12.01 -15.56 -5.53
CA LYS A 34 -12.56 -16.64 -4.70
C LYS A 34 -14.09 -16.68 -4.70
N LYS A 35 -14.75 -15.56 -5.03
CA LYS A 35 -16.21 -15.43 -5.04
C LYS A 35 -16.85 -15.72 -6.40
N TYR A 36 -16.08 -15.72 -7.48
CA TYR A 36 -16.58 -15.95 -8.84
C TYR A 36 -15.98 -17.22 -9.45
N GLU A 37 -16.80 -17.95 -10.20
CA GLU A 37 -16.30 -19.12 -10.93
C GLU A 37 -15.42 -18.73 -12.12
N SER A 38 -15.73 -17.62 -12.81
CA SER A 38 -14.95 -17.16 -13.96
C SER A 38 -13.76 -16.29 -13.52
N PRO A 39 -12.50 -16.65 -13.87
CA PRO A 39 -11.33 -15.85 -13.59
C PRO A 39 -11.47 -14.42 -14.11
N LEU A 40 -12.02 -14.24 -15.32
CA LEU A 40 -12.22 -12.94 -15.92
C LEU A 40 -13.20 -12.08 -15.10
N LYS A 41 -14.33 -12.65 -14.67
CA LYS A 41 -15.32 -11.92 -13.84
C LYS A 41 -14.71 -11.52 -12.50
N GLY A 42 -13.95 -12.42 -11.86
CA GLY A 42 -13.25 -12.14 -10.61
C GLY A 42 -12.22 -11.03 -10.75
N THR A 43 -11.42 -11.05 -11.82
CA THR A 43 -10.44 -9.98 -12.12
C THR A 43 -11.12 -8.64 -12.36
N ILE A 44 -12.16 -8.57 -13.19
CA ILE A 44 -12.87 -7.32 -13.48
C ILE A 44 -13.52 -6.75 -12.21
N ALA A 45 -14.20 -7.59 -11.43
CA ALA A 45 -14.81 -7.15 -10.18
C ALA A 45 -13.76 -6.67 -9.18
N GLY A 46 -12.62 -7.37 -9.11
CA GLY A 46 -11.49 -7.00 -8.26
C GLY A 46 -10.92 -5.63 -8.62
N VAL A 47 -10.68 -5.35 -9.90
CA VAL A 47 -10.18 -4.04 -10.34
C VAL A 47 -11.19 -2.93 -10.08
N LYS A 48 -12.47 -3.15 -10.41
CA LYS A 48 -13.52 -2.13 -10.24
C LYS A 48 -13.70 -1.67 -8.80
N GLU A 49 -13.54 -2.58 -7.83
CA GLU A 49 -13.69 -2.27 -6.41
C GLU A 49 -12.61 -1.31 -5.88
N VAL A 50 -11.38 -1.38 -6.42
CA VAL A 50 -10.24 -0.57 -5.92
C VAL A 50 -9.82 0.57 -6.84
N ALA A 51 -10.24 0.58 -8.11
CA ALA A 51 -9.80 1.59 -9.09
C ALA A 51 -10.05 3.04 -8.63
N GLY A 52 -11.20 3.31 -8.01
CA GLY A 52 -11.50 4.65 -7.47
C GLY A 52 -10.62 5.03 -6.28
N SER A 53 -10.32 4.07 -5.40
CA SER A 53 -9.43 4.29 -4.25
C SER A 53 -8.00 4.59 -4.70
N ILE A 54 -7.50 3.84 -5.70
CA ILE A 54 -6.16 4.03 -6.24
C ILE A 54 -6.04 5.39 -6.91
N LEU A 55 -6.97 5.74 -7.83
CA LEU A 55 -6.97 7.05 -8.48
C LEU A 55 -6.95 8.19 -7.47
N THR A 56 -7.79 8.10 -6.43
CA THR A 56 -7.88 9.14 -5.39
C THR A 56 -6.59 9.23 -4.57
N SER A 57 -6.02 8.09 -4.18
CA SER A 57 -4.76 8.02 -3.44
C SER A 57 -3.59 8.59 -4.26
N THR A 58 -3.45 8.17 -5.52
CA THR A 58 -2.42 8.68 -6.43
C THR A 58 -2.54 10.19 -6.61
N LEU A 59 -3.76 10.72 -6.82
CA LEU A 59 -3.97 12.17 -6.93
C LEU A 59 -3.62 12.92 -5.64
N ALA A 60 -3.93 12.34 -4.47
CA ALA A 60 -3.55 12.94 -3.19
C ALA A 60 -2.03 13.06 -3.06
N VAL A 61 -1.28 12.02 -3.44
CA VAL A 61 0.19 12.05 -3.45
C VAL A 61 0.70 13.10 -4.45
N VAL A 62 0.15 13.12 -5.66
CA VAL A 62 0.52 14.14 -6.66
C VAL A 62 0.30 15.54 -6.10
N PHE A 63 -0.86 15.85 -5.54
CA PHE A 63 -1.14 17.18 -4.98
C PHE A 63 -0.31 17.51 -3.75
N ALA A 64 0.13 16.53 -2.95
CA ALA A 64 1.03 16.77 -1.83
C ALA A 64 2.43 17.21 -2.30
N PHE A 65 2.93 16.64 -3.39
CA PHE A 65 4.29 16.91 -3.89
C PHE A 65 4.36 17.96 -5.01
N LEU A 66 3.25 18.22 -5.72
CA LEU A 66 3.19 19.17 -6.84
C LEU A 66 3.63 20.59 -6.47
N PRO A 67 3.27 21.18 -5.30
CA PRO A 67 3.73 22.51 -4.91
C PRO A 67 5.25 22.63 -4.81
N LEU A 68 5.94 21.55 -4.43
CA LEU A 68 7.39 21.56 -4.26
C LEU A 68 8.14 21.71 -5.59
N VAL A 69 7.51 21.35 -6.72
CA VAL A 69 8.08 21.54 -8.06
C VAL A 69 8.19 23.02 -8.41
N PHE A 70 7.31 23.88 -7.87
CA PHE A 70 7.29 25.32 -8.16
C PHE A 70 8.24 26.14 -7.28
N LEU A 71 8.94 25.51 -6.34
CA LEU A 71 9.94 26.19 -5.52
C LEU A 71 11.09 26.72 -6.39
N SER A 72 11.46 27.97 -6.14
CA SER A 72 12.45 28.73 -6.90
C SER A 72 13.75 28.92 -6.10
N GLY A 73 14.83 29.32 -6.77
CA GLY A 73 16.15 29.55 -6.16
C GLY A 73 17.03 28.31 -6.07
N ALA A 74 18.25 28.47 -5.54
CA ALA A 74 19.25 27.40 -5.46
C ALA A 74 18.76 26.17 -4.66
N ASN A 75 18.01 26.41 -3.58
CA ASN A 75 17.38 25.36 -2.77
C ASN A 75 16.23 24.67 -3.51
N GLY A 76 15.49 25.40 -4.36
CA GLY A 76 14.43 24.85 -5.21
C GLY A 76 14.97 23.90 -6.26
N SER A 77 16.03 24.27 -6.99
CA SER A 77 16.69 23.38 -7.96
C SER A 77 17.24 22.11 -7.33
N PHE A 78 17.69 22.19 -6.09
CA PHE A 78 18.24 21.07 -5.34
C PHE A 78 17.16 20.07 -4.89
N ILE A 79 15.99 20.56 -4.47
CA ILE A 79 14.90 19.72 -3.98
C ILE A 79 14.01 19.21 -5.12
N ARG A 80 13.93 19.90 -6.26
CA ARG A 80 13.01 19.60 -7.38
C ARG A 80 13.15 18.18 -7.94
N ALA A 81 14.32 17.55 -7.83
CA ALA A 81 14.54 16.16 -8.27
C ALA A 81 13.66 15.14 -7.52
N LEU A 82 13.39 15.37 -6.24
CA LEU A 82 12.58 14.49 -5.39
C LEU A 82 11.10 14.42 -5.83
N PRO A 83 10.33 15.53 -5.84
CA PRO A 83 8.92 15.50 -6.20
C PRO A 83 8.71 15.08 -7.65
N SER A 84 9.63 15.39 -8.58
CA SER A 84 9.52 14.94 -9.98
C SER A 84 9.60 13.41 -10.10
N VAL A 85 10.53 12.78 -9.39
CA VAL A 85 10.68 11.31 -9.40
C VAL A 85 9.45 10.66 -8.76
N LEU A 86 8.97 11.19 -7.63
CA LEU A 86 7.81 10.64 -6.94
C LEU A 86 6.53 10.75 -7.77
N VAL A 87 6.19 11.93 -8.30
CA VAL A 87 5.00 12.14 -9.13
C VAL A 87 5.01 11.23 -10.35
N THR A 88 6.14 11.14 -11.05
CA THR A 88 6.26 10.27 -12.23
C THR A 88 6.10 8.80 -11.86
N THR A 89 6.69 8.38 -10.73
CA THR A 89 6.63 6.99 -10.27
C THR A 89 5.22 6.57 -9.87
N VAL A 90 4.50 7.40 -9.10
CA VAL A 90 3.14 7.04 -8.66
C VAL A 90 2.13 7.00 -9.81
N LEU A 91 2.29 7.89 -10.80
CA LEU A 91 1.48 7.84 -12.01
C LEU A 91 1.78 6.57 -12.82
N ALA A 92 3.06 6.22 -12.98
CA ALA A 92 3.45 4.98 -13.65
C ALA A 92 2.93 3.74 -12.89
N SER A 93 3.01 3.74 -11.55
CA SER A 93 2.49 2.70 -10.67
C SER A 93 0.99 2.47 -10.87
N MET A 94 0.21 3.55 -10.87
CA MET A 94 -1.24 3.50 -11.12
C MET A 94 -1.55 2.88 -12.48
N VAL A 95 -0.83 3.28 -13.54
CA VAL A 95 -1.05 2.72 -14.88
C VAL A 95 -0.71 1.23 -14.91
N ILE A 96 0.45 0.84 -14.37
CA ILE A 96 0.93 -0.55 -14.36
C ILE A 96 -0.01 -1.45 -13.55
N SER A 97 -0.45 -0.99 -12.36
CA SER A 97 -1.33 -1.74 -11.47
C SER A 97 -2.72 -1.94 -12.06
N LEU A 98 -3.28 -0.99 -12.82
CA LEU A 98 -4.61 -1.13 -13.44
C LEU A 98 -4.58 -1.82 -14.81
N THR A 99 -3.41 -2.01 -15.41
CA THR A 99 -3.27 -2.62 -16.75
C THR A 99 -2.56 -3.98 -16.69
N LEU A 100 -1.27 -4.01 -16.33
CA LEU A 100 -0.42 -5.20 -16.39
C LEU A 100 -0.78 -6.22 -15.31
N VAL A 101 -1.04 -5.78 -14.08
CA VAL A 101 -1.36 -6.69 -12.97
C VAL A 101 -2.64 -7.52 -13.23
N PRO A 102 -3.76 -6.92 -13.71
CA PRO A 102 -4.96 -7.67 -14.08
C PRO A 102 -4.72 -8.67 -15.21
N VAL A 103 -3.98 -8.26 -16.26
CA VAL A 103 -3.65 -9.14 -17.40
C VAL A 103 -2.82 -10.34 -16.94
N TYR A 104 -1.81 -10.10 -16.09
CA TYR A 104 -1.00 -11.15 -15.51
C TYR A 104 -1.83 -12.11 -14.66
N GLN A 105 -2.66 -11.59 -13.76
CA GLN A 105 -3.48 -12.42 -12.88
C GLN A 105 -4.52 -13.23 -13.64
N TYR A 106 -5.18 -12.63 -14.63
CA TYR A 106 -6.10 -13.36 -15.49
C TYR A 106 -5.38 -14.52 -16.21
N THR A 107 -4.23 -14.24 -16.84
CA THR A 107 -3.48 -15.24 -17.61
C THR A 107 -3.01 -16.40 -16.73
N VAL A 108 -2.41 -16.11 -15.57
CA VAL A 108 -1.90 -17.13 -14.65
C VAL A 108 -3.02 -18.00 -14.10
N ASN A 109 -4.12 -17.39 -13.64
CA ASN A 109 -5.18 -18.15 -13.01
C ASN A 109 -6.08 -18.87 -14.03
N ASN A 110 -6.24 -18.34 -15.24
CA ASN A 110 -6.92 -19.05 -16.32
C ASN A 110 -6.16 -20.34 -16.71
N ARG A 111 -4.81 -20.30 -16.74
CA ARG A 111 -3.97 -21.48 -16.95
C ARG A 111 -4.10 -22.49 -15.80
N LYS A 112 -4.08 -22.04 -14.53
CA LYS A 112 -4.23 -22.91 -13.36
C LYS A 112 -5.59 -23.60 -13.31
N ARG A 113 -6.68 -22.92 -13.67
CA ARG A 113 -8.02 -23.52 -13.71
C ARG A 113 -8.11 -24.65 -14.74
N LYS A 114 -7.38 -24.54 -15.85
CA LYS A 114 -7.27 -25.59 -16.87
C LYS A 114 -6.47 -26.81 -16.37
N ASN A 115 -5.59 -26.63 -15.38
CA ASN A 115 -4.76 -27.68 -14.79
C ASN A 115 -5.27 -28.00 -13.37
N LYS A 116 -6.34 -28.81 -13.30
CA LYS A 116 -7.30 -28.95 -12.16
C LYS A 116 -6.74 -29.51 -10.84
N ASN A 117 -5.43 -29.45 -10.57
CA ASN A 117 -4.78 -30.17 -9.47
C ASN A 117 -3.87 -29.32 -8.57
N SER A 118 -4.20 -28.06 -8.32
CA SER A 118 -3.41 -27.22 -7.39
C SER A 118 -4.29 -26.39 -6.48
N GLN A 119 -4.95 -27.05 -5.52
CA GLN A 119 -5.36 -26.38 -4.29
C GLN A 119 -4.06 -25.98 -3.55
N LYS A 120 -3.74 -24.69 -3.54
CA LYS A 120 -2.59 -24.18 -2.78
C LYS A 120 -2.90 -24.30 -1.30
N GLU A 121 -2.30 -25.29 -0.65
CA GLU A 121 -1.99 -25.22 0.78
C GLU A 121 -1.29 -23.89 1.07
N PRO A 122 -1.63 -23.19 2.17
CA PRO A 122 -0.86 -22.03 2.61
C PRO A 122 0.60 -22.47 2.75
N GLY A 123 1.52 -21.82 2.02
CA GLY A 123 2.95 -22.17 2.03
C GLY A 123 3.53 -22.15 3.45
N PHE A 124 4.82 -22.51 3.62
CA PHE A 124 5.48 -22.62 4.93
C PHE A 124 5.24 -21.40 5.86
N LEU A 125 5.15 -20.19 5.30
CA LEU A 125 4.87 -18.95 6.04
C LEU A 125 3.39 -18.72 6.41
N GLY A 126 2.44 -19.39 5.76
CA GLY A 126 1.01 -19.16 5.98
C GLY A 126 0.51 -19.67 7.33
N LYS A 127 1.08 -20.77 7.86
CA LYS A 127 0.72 -21.31 9.18
C LYS A 127 1.09 -20.35 10.33
N PRO A 128 2.33 -19.81 10.42
CA PRO A 128 2.66 -18.83 11.46
C PRO A 128 1.92 -17.51 11.28
N LEU A 129 1.75 -17.02 10.04
CA LEU A 129 0.96 -15.81 9.75
C LEU A 129 -0.49 -15.97 10.22
N LYS A 130 -1.13 -17.11 9.93
CA LYS A 130 -2.50 -17.38 10.37
C LYS A 130 -2.61 -17.39 11.89
N ARG A 131 -1.68 -18.02 12.61
CA ARG A 131 -1.67 -18.00 14.09
C ARG A 131 -1.54 -16.58 14.65
N LEU A 132 -0.72 -15.72 14.06
CA LEU A 132 -0.59 -14.32 14.47
C LEU A 132 -1.86 -13.52 14.17
N ALA A 133 -2.47 -13.75 13.00
CA ALA A 133 -3.74 -13.14 12.62
C ALA A 133 -4.87 -13.55 13.57
N ASP A 134 -4.99 -14.85 13.87
CA ASP A 134 -5.99 -15.39 14.80
C ASP A 134 -5.77 -14.84 16.22
N PHE A 135 -4.52 -14.77 16.70
CA PHE A 135 -4.21 -14.16 18.00
C PHE A 135 -4.59 -12.67 18.06
N TYR A 136 -4.29 -11.90 17.02
CA TYR A 136 -4.68 -10.49 16.93
C TYR A 136 -6.20 -10.34 16.88
N ALA A 137 -6.89 -11.12 16.05
CA ALA A 137 -8.34 -11.05 15.89
C ALA A 137 -9.07 -11.45 17.19
N ASP A 138 -8.74 -12.60 17.77
CA ASP A 138 -9.49 -13.15 18.89
C ASP A 138 -9.20 -12.42 20.20
N ARG A 139 -7.94 -12.03 20.44
CA ARG A 139 -7.51 -11.47 21.73
C ARG A 139 -7.38 -9.96 21.70
N VAL A 140 -6.66 -9.40 20.72
CA VAL A 140 -6.34 -7.97 20.69
C VAL A 140 -7.55 -7.16 20.22
N LEU A 141 -8.11 -7.48 19.06
CA LEU A 141 -9.22 -6.75 18.48
C LEU A 141 -10.47 -6.83 19.37
N THR A 142 -10.80 -8.03 19.87
CA THR A 142 -11.95 -8.23 20.76
C THR A 142 -11.83 -7.43 22.06
N ASN A 143 -10.64 -7.35 22.67
CA ASN A 143 -10.44 -6.53 23.86
C ASN A 143 -10.49 -5.04 23.54
N ILE A 144 -10.00 -4.63 22.36
CA ILE A 144 -9.99 -3.22 21.97
C ILE A 144 -11.41 -2.69 21.71
N VAL A 145 -12.18 -3.42 20.92
CA VAL A 145 -13.54 -3.03 20.53
C VAL A 145 -14.48 -3.01 21.74
N LYS A 146 -14.27 -3.85 22.75
CA LYS A 146 -15.10 -3.88 23.96
C LYS A 146 -14.90 -2.69 24.90
N ARG A 147 -13.79 -1.94 24.78
CA ARG A 147 -13.47 -0.81 25.69
C ARG A 147 -12.89 0.40 24.93
N PRO A 148 -13.65 1.00 23.99
CA PRO A 148 -13.12 2.04 23.11
C PRO A 148 -12.67 3.30 23.87
N LEU A 149 -13.43 3.73 24.89
CA LEU A 149 -13.10 4.91 25.68
C LEU A 149 -11.83 4.73 26.52
N VAL A 150 -11.68 3.58 27.18
CA VAL A 150 -10.49 3.30 28.01
C VAL A 150 -9.24 3.29 27.16
N ILE A 151 -9.33 2.73 25.95
CA ILE A 151 -8.18 2.59 25.06
C ILE A 151 -7.84 3.92 24.39
N GLY A 152 -8.85 4.70 24.02
CA GLY A 152 -8.67 6.08 23.58
C GLY A 152 -7.98 6.92 24.66
N LEU A 153 -8.45 6.86 25.91
CA LEU A 153 -7.85 7.57 27.05
C LEU A 153 -6.44 7.08 27.38
N SER A 154 -6.20 5.76 27.38
CA SER A 154 -4.86 5.23 27.62
C SER A 154 -3.90 5.62 26.49
N GLY A 155 -4.36 5.61 25.24
CA GLY A 155 -3.58 6.06 24.09
C GLY A 155 -3.23 7.54 24.19
N LEU A 156 -4.18 8.38 24.60
CA LEU A 156 -3.99 9.82 24.79
C LEU A 156 -3.03 10.11 25.96
N LEU A 157 -3.15 9.37 27.07
CA LEU A 157 -2.21 9.46 28.19
C LEU A 157 -0.78 9.08 27.78
N VAL A 158 -0.61 7.97 27.06
CA VAL A 158 0.71 7.53 26.57
C VAL A 158 1.30 8.57 25.62
N ALA A 159 0.51 9.11 24.68
CA ALA A 159 0.97 10.15 23.77
C ALA A 159 1.38 11.44 24.52
N THR A 160 0.62 11.83 25.55
CA THR A 160 0.90 13.02 26.36
C THR A 160 2.16 12.85 27.21
N LEU A 161 2.34 11.68 27.82
CA LEU A 161 3.56 11.35 28.58
C LEU A 161 4.79 11.30 27.68
N PHE A 162 4.66 10.70 26.49
CA PHE A 162 5.73 10.68 25.50
C PHE A 162 6.12 12.09 25.03
N PHE A 163 5.14 12.94 24.74
CA PHE A 163 5.37 14.34 24.36
C PHE A 163 6.06 15.14 25.48
N THR A 164 5.64 14.93 26.72
CA THR A 164 6.22 15.63 27.89
C THR A 164 7.66 15.17 28.16
N TYR A 165 7.94 13.88 28.01
CA TYR A 165 9.29 13.32 28.12
C TYR A 165 10.22 13.89 27.04
N PHE A 166 9.74 13.98 25.80
CA PHE A 166 10.51 14.54 24.69
C PHE A 166 10.80 16.04 24.89
N ARG A 167 9.83 16.82 25.41
CA ARG A 167 10.02 18.24 25.73
C ARG A 167 11.06 18.48 26.83
N HIS A 168 11.28 17.53 27.74
CA HIS A 168 12.21 17.68 28.86
C HIS A 168 13.65 17.27 28.50
N THR A 169 13.85 16.62 27.35
CA THR A 169 15.15 16.10 26.88
C THR A 169 15.78 17.00 25.80
N ILE A 170 15.08 18.04 25.34
CA ILE A 170 15.55 19.10 24.43
C ILE A 170 15.75 20.37 25.25
#